data_AF-A0A800JXP3-F1
#
_entry.id   AF-A0A800JXP3-F1
#
_cell.length_a   1.000
_cell.length_b   1.000
_cell.length_c   1.000
_cell.angle_alpha   90.00
_cell.angle_beta   90.00
_cell.angle_gamma   90.00
#
_symmetry.space_group_name_H-M   'P 1'
#
loop_
_entity.id
_entity.type
_entity.pdbx_description
1 polymer ?
#
loop_
_entity_poly.entity_id
_entity_poly.type
_entity_poly.pdbx_seq_one_letter_code
_entity_poly.pdbx_strand_id
1 'polypeptide(L)'
;MSELSRDGFTIESSVRLPVAENDRLQAVSLHVRASRADEDNLAGGVYRRLQFAGALTAHLTRAFDAQLAYVVQWERRSAPNLSNNVFSLSFTAEFQPAVD
;
A
#
# COMPACT_ATOMS: atom_id res chain seq x y z
N MET A 1 -4.45 -16.00 31.54
CA MET A 1 -4.49 -14.73 30.78
C MET A 1 -4.49 -15.11 29.32
N SER A 2 -5.52 -14.77 28.53
CA SER A 2 -5.49 -15.02 27.09
C SER A 2 -4.62 -13.93 26.46
N GLU A 3 -3.47 -14.32 25.92
CA GLU A 3 -2.59 -13.42 25.18
C GLU A 3 -3.30 -13.03 23.87
N LEU A 4 -3.38 -11.73 23.57
CA LEU A 4 -3.82 -11.27 22.26
C LEU A 4 -2.72 -11.65 21.26
N SER A 5 -2.89 -12.78 20.59
CA SER A 5 -2.01 -13.19 19.50
C SER A 5 -2.43 -12.50 18.21
N ARG A 6 -1.46 -11.93 17.50
CA ARG A 6 -1.63 -11.38 16.15
C ARG A 6 -0.61 -12.02 15.24
N ASP A 7 -1.09 -12.87 14.35
CA ASP A 7 -0.28 -13.57 13.36
C ASP A 7 -0.59 -13.03 11.97
N GLY A 8 0.42 -12.96 11.11
CA GLY A 8 0.21 -12.44 9.78
C GLY A 8 1.46 -12.41 8.92
N PHE A 9 1.26 -12.06 7.66
CA PHE A 9 2.33 -11.83 6.71
C PHE A 9 1.99 -10.67 5.79
N THR A 10 3.04 -10.07 5.22
CA THR A 10 2.94 -9.11 4.13
C THR A 10 3.95 -9.49 3.06
N ILE A 11 3.51 -9.54 1.81
CA ILE A 11 4.33 -9.76 0.64
C ILE A 11 4.20 -8.51 -0.23
N GLU A 12 5.35 -7.92 -0.57
CA GLU A 12 5.45 -6.73 -1.39
C GLU A 12 6.36 -7.01 -2.58
N SER A 13 5.97 -6.51 -3.74
CA SER A 13 6.78 -6.56 -4.96
C SER A 13 6.70 -5.23 -5.68
N SER A 14 7.82 -4.79 -6.23
CA SER A 14 7.90 -3.55 -6.99
C SER A 14 8.79 -3.73 -8.21
N VAL A 15 8.42 -3.04 -9.28
CA VAL A 15 9.23 -2.93 -10.48
C VAL A 15 9.26 -1.48 -10.91
N ARG A 16 10.45 -0.98 -11.24
CA ARG A 16 10.67 0.36 -11.77
C ARG A 16 11.14 0.24 -13.22
N LEU A 17 10.40 0.87 -14.11
CA LEU A 17 10.68 0.92 -15.54
C LEU A 17 11.21 2.33 -15.85
N PRO A 18 12.52 2.49 -16.11
CA PRO A 18 13.07 3.78 -16.52
C PRO A 18 12.52 4.16 -17.90
N VAL A 19 12.24 5.44 -18.08
CA VAL A 19 11.90 6.01 -19.38
C VAL A 19 13.15 6.65 -19.93
N ALA A 20 13.72 6.04 -20.97
CA ALA A 20 14.89 6.57 -21.64
C ALA A 20 14.54 7.88 -22.38
N GLU A 21 15.51 8.79 -22.45
CA GLU A 21 15.46 9.99 -23.32
C GLU A 21 14.27 10.93 -23.05
N ASN A 22 13.88 11.10 -21.78
CA ASN A 22 12.80 12.03 -21.40
C ASN A 22 13.13 12.81 -20.13
N ASP A 23 13.19 14.13 -20.24
CA ASP A 23 13.49 15.03 -19.11
C ASP A 23 12.30 15.27 -18.16
N ARG A 24 11.07 14.98 -18.61
CA ARG A 24 9.81 15.25 -17.90
C ARG A 24 9.16 14.02 -17.28
N LEU A 25 9.67 12.83 -17.60
CA LEU A 25 9.24 11.56 -17.04
C LEU A 25 10.45 10.65 -16.95
N GLN A 26 10.90 10.35 -15.74
CA GLN A 26 12.10 9.56 -15.49
C GLN A 26 11.82 8.07 -15.43
N ALA A 27 10.70 7.68 -14.83
CA ALA A 27 10.35 6.29 -14.65
C ALA A 27 8.87 6.12 -14.35
N VAL A 28 8.39 4.90 -14.55
CA VAL A 28 7.11 4.42 -14.04
C VAL A 28 7.37 3.23 -13.13
N SER A 29 6.79 3.24 -11.94
CA SER A 29 6.89 2.13 -10.99
C SER A 29 5.53 1.48 -10.77
N LEU A 30 5.51 0.15 -10.77
CA LEU A 30 4.36 -0.64 -10.36
C LEU A 30 4.70 -1.30 -9.04
N HIS A 31 3.83 -1.12 -8.05
CA HIS A 31 3.95 -1.72 -6.73
C HIS A 31 2.71 -2.57 -6.44
N VAL A 32 2.90 -3.78 -5.95
CA VAL A 32 1.82 -4.68 -5.53
C VAL A 32 2.11 -5.20 -4.13
N ARG A 33 1.07 -5.29 -3.31
CA ARG A 33 1.14 -5.79 -1.94
C ARG A 33 -0.02 -6.73 -1.66
N ALA A 34 0.27 -7.84 -0.99
CA ALA A 34 -0.73 -8.71 -0.39
C ALA A 34 -0.40 -8.87 1.10
N SER A 35 -1.40 -8.76 1.97
CA SER A 35 -1.19 -8.98 3.39
C SER A 35 -2.37 -9.71 4.02
N ARG A 36 -2.04 -10.52 5.03
CA ARG A 36 -3.00 -11.23 5.87
C ARG A 36 -2.65 -10.98 7.32
N ALA A 37 -3.68 -10.72 8.12
CA ALA A 37 -3.56 -10.69 9.57
C ALA A 37 -4.74 -11.44 10.19
N ASP A 38 -4.44 -12.36 11.10
CA ASP A 38 -5.38 -13.02 11.98
C ASP A 38 -5.15 -12.44 13.39
N GLU A 39 -6.22 -11.95 14.03
CA GLU A 39 -6.20 -11.32 15.36
C GLU A 39 -7.18 -12.06 16.26
N ASP A 40 -6.67 -12.65 17.35
CA ASP A 40 -7.50 -13.31 18.35
C ASP A 40 -8.18 -12.27 19.25
N ASN A 41 -9.50 -12.33 19.38
CA ASN A 41 -10.23 -11.43 20.26
C ASN A 41 -10.42 -12.05 21.66
N LEU A 42 -10.65 -11.19 22.65
CA LEU A 42 -10.87 -11.59 24.05
C LEU A 42 -12.17 -12.39 24.27
N ALA A 43 -13.05 -12.45 23.26
CA ALA A 43 -14.28 -13.22 23.26
C ALA A 43 -14.15 -14.60 22.59
N GLY A 44 -12.93 -15.03 22.25
CA GLY A 44 -12.64 -16.34 21.66
C GLY A 44 -12.91 -16.47 20.16
N GLY A 45 -13.11 -15.35 19.46
CA GLY A 45 -13.24 -15.27 18.01
C GLY A 45 -11.92 -14.86 17.34
N VAL A 46 -11.71 -15.33 16.11
CA VAL A 46 -10.58 -14.93 15.25
C VAL A 46 -11.07 -13.94 14.22
N TYR A 47 -10.50 -12.74 14.22
CA TYR A 47 -10.74 -11.72 13.20
C TYR A 47 -9.68 -11.84 12.11
N ARG A 48 -10.11 -12.07 10.87
CA ARG A 48 -9.20 -12.20 9.73
C ARG A 48 -9.35 -11.03 8.78
N ARG A 49 -8.24 -10.36 8.51
CA ARG A 49 -8.10 -9.30 7.52
C ARG A 49 -7.21 -9.77 6.37
N LEU A 50 -7.72 -9.62 5.16
CA LEU A 50 -7.00 -9.87 3.92
C LEU A 50 -7.00 -8.58 3.10
N GLN A 51 -5.82 -8.14 2.66
CA GLN A 51 -5.67 -6.89 1.92
C GLN A 51 -4.81 -7.11 0.69
N PHE A 52 -5.28 -6.59 -0.44
CA PHE A 52 -4.52 -6.50 -1.69
C PHE A 52 -4.41 -5.04 -2.08
N ALA A 53 -3.23 -4.60 -2.48
CA ALA A 53 -3.01 -3.25 -2.96
C ALA A 53 -2.18 -3.26 -4.24
N GLY A 54 -2.51 -2.35 -5.15
CA GLY A 54 -1.74 -2.05 -6.33
C GLY A 54 -1.54 -0.55 -6.43
N ALA A 55 -0.35 -0.11 -6.82
CA ALA A 55 -0.06 1.29 -7.07
C ALA A 55 0.78 1.47 -8.33
N LEU A 56 0.44 2.49 -9.11
CA LEU A 56 1.21 2.98 -10.24
C LEU A 56 1.78 4.34 -9.84
N THR A 57 3.09 4.52 -9.98
CA THR A 57 3.78 5.77 -9.67
C THR A 57 4.48 6.28 -10.92
N ALA A 58 4.19 7.51 -11.33
CA ALA A 58 4.91 8.23 -12.36
C ALA A 58 5.92 9.16 -11.69
N HIS A 59 7.20 8.92 -11.95
CA HIS A 59 8.30 9.76 -11.48
C HIS A 59 8.56 10.85 -12.51
N LEU A 60 7.91 12.01 -12.35
CA LEU A 60 7.94 13.06 -13.37
C LEU A 60 9.30 13.75 -13.38
N THR A 61 9.78 14.19 -12.22
CA THR A 61 11.10 14.82 -12.08
C THR A 61 11.87 14.20 -10.92
N ARG A 62 13.10 14.66 -10.66
CA ARG A 62 13.86 14.21 -9.48
C ARG A 62 13.19 14.56 -8.15
N ALA A 63 12.25 15.50 -8.18
CA ALA A 63 11.64 16.11 -7.00
C ALA A 63 10.11 15.96 -7.00
N PHE A 64 9.51 15.30 -8.00
CA PHE A 64 8.06 15.23 -8.12
C PHE A 64 7.57 13.88 -8.63
N ASP A 65 6.71 13.26 -7.83
CA ASP A 65 6.07 11.98 -8.09
C ASP A 65 4.54 12.12 -8.07
N ALA A 66 3.87 11.42 -8.98
CA ALA A 66 2.42 11.24 -8.97
C ALA A 66 2.10 9.76 -8.81
N GLN A 67 1.25 9.42 -7.84
CA GLN A 67 0.89 8.04 -7.52
C GLN A 67 -0.62 7.83 -7.55
N LEU A 68 -1.02 6.75 -8.19
CA LEU A 68 -2.37 6.21 -8.20
C LEU A 68 -2.34 4.85 -7.48
N ALA A 69 -3.09 4.71 -6.39
CA ALA A 69 -3.14 3.49 -5.61
C ALA A 69 -4.57 3.01 -5.38
N TYR A 70 -4.75 1.70 -5.38
CA TYR A 70 -6.00 1.05 -5.04
C TYR A 70 -5.76 -0.08 -4.06
N VAL A 71 -6.57 -0.12 -3.01
CA VAL A 71 -6.53 -1.09 -1.92
C VAL A 71 -7.88 -1.76 -1.84
N VAL A 72 -7.89 -3.07 -1.83
CA VAL A 72 -9.06 -3.91 -1.55
C VAL A 72 -8.82 -4.60 -0.21
N GLN A 73 -9.74 -4.40 0.73
CA GLN A 73 -9.69 -5.05 2.04
C GLN A 73 -10.95 -5.87 2.27
N TRP A 74 -10.74 -7.11 2.70
CA TRP A 74 -11.79 -8.03 3.11
C TRP A 74 -11.56 -8.48 4.55
N GLU A 75 -12.65 -8.47 5.30
CA GLU A 75 -12.69 -8.89 6.70
C GLU A 75 -13.67 -10.06 6.81
N ARG A 76 -13.23 -11.20 7.35
CA ARG A 76 -14.10 -12.38 7.53
C ARG A 76 -14.27 -12.72 9.01
N ARG A 77 -15.56 -12.79 9.39
CA ARG A 77 -16.20 -13.11 10.69
C ARG A 77 -16.34 -11.97 11.70
N SER A 78 -17.58 -11.88 12.21
CA SER A 78 -18.12 -11.00 13.26
C SER A 78 -18.17 -9.48 12.99
N ALA A 79 -17.48 -8.98 11.98
CA ALA A 79 -17.77 -7.64 11.43
C ALA A 79 -18.80 -7.76 10.29
N PRO A 80 -19.76 -6.82 10.14
CA PRO A 80 -20.54 -6.70 8.92
C PRO A 80 -19.57 -6.70 7.72
N ASN A 81 -19.97 -7.30 6.58
CA ASN A 81 -19.17 -7.28 5.34
C ASN A 81 -18.88 -5.83 4.93
N LEU A 82 -17.87 -5.20 5.52
CA LEU A 82 -17.34 -3.91 5.12
C LEU A 82 -16.24 -4.18 4.11
N SER A 83 -16.59 -4.04 2.83
CA SER A 83 -15.58 -3.86 1.80
C SER A 83 -14.97 -2.48 2.00
N ASN A 84 -13.82 -2.42 2.68
CA ASN A 84 -13.07 -1.19 2.90
C ASN A 84 -12.10 -0.96 1.73
N ASN A 85 -12.66 -0.66 0.56
CA ASN A 85 -11.85 -0.37 -0.62
C ASN A 85 -11.41 1.09 -0.57
N VAL A 86 -10.13 1.34 -0.77
CA VAL A 86 -9.56 2.69 -0.77
C VAL A 86 -8.93 2.96 -2.13
N PHE A 87 -9.33 4.06 -2.74
CA PHE A 87 -8.67 4.62 -3.92
C PHE A 87 -7.95 5.90 -3.50
N SER A 88 -6.67 6.01 -3.84
CA SER A 88 -5.84 7.16 -3.49
C SER A 88 -5.15 7.72 -4.72
N LEU A 89 -5.21 9.04 -4.85
CA LEU A 89 -4.39 9.81 -5.78
C LEU A 89 -3.50 10.73 -4.95
N SER A 90 -2.20 10.60 -5.09
CA SER A 90 -1.21 11.31 -4.29
C SER A 90 -0.22 12.02 -5.20
N PHE A 91 0.15 13.25 -4.83
CA PHE A 91 1.22 14.01 -5.48
C PHE A 91 2.23 14.36 -4.41
N THR A 92 3.49 13.97 -4.62
CA THR A 92 4.58 14.17 -3.68
C THR A 92 5.62 15.06 -4.32
N ALA A 93 5.97 16.15 -3.64
CA ALA A 93 7.04 17.05 -4.03
C ALA A 93 8.10 17.09 -2.93
N GLU A 94 9.37 16.84 -3.27
CA GLU A 94 10.50 16.91 -2.36
C GLU A 94 11.33 18.17 -2.65
N PHE A 95 11.47 19.04 -1.65
CA PHE A 95 12.30 20.23 -1.75
C PHE A 95 13.56 20.01 -0.90
N GLN A 96 14.73 19.97 -1.55
CA GLN A 96 15.99 19.92 -0.80
C GLN A 96 16.22 21.27 -0.11
N PRO A 97 16.64 21.30 1.17
CA PRO A 97 17.05 22.53 1.80
C PRO A 97 18.23 23.13 1.04
N ALA A 98 18.22 24.45 0.83
CA ALA A 98 19.38 25.15 0.29
C ALA A 98 20.56 24.90 1.25
N VAL A 99 21.59 24.23 0.73
CA VAL A 99 22.86 24.11 1.44
C VAL A 99 23.62 25.38 1.10
N ASP A 100 23.62 26.33 2.03
CA ASP A 100 24.45 27.54 1.99
C ASP A 100 25.93 27.21 2.29
#